data_AF-A0A3L7A606-F1
#
_entry.id   AF-A0A3L7A606-F1
#
_cell.length_a   1.000
_cell.length_b   1.000
_cell.length_c   1.000
_cell.angle_alpha   90.00
_cell.angle_beta   90.00
_cell.angle_gamma   90.00
#
_symmetry.space_group_name_H-M   'P 1'
#
loop_
_entity.id
_entity.type
_entity.pdbx_description
1 polymer ?
#
loop_
_entity_poly.entity_id
_entity_poly.type
_entity_poly.pdbx_seq_one_letter_code
_entity_poly.pdbx_strand_id
1 'polypeptide(L)' 'MSYVSFVFRSHFGMSAERAEERMLAVHNDGSAVVAQAGREAAEMHVQALHGYGLWATVRAGNAGDSGAGA' A
#
# COMPACT_ATOMS: atom_id res chain seq x y z
N MET A 1 1.36 4.80 13.25
CA MET A 1 2.06 3.51 13.46
C MET A 1 3.33 3.43 12.62
N SER A 2 4.49 3.47 13.27
CA SER A 2 5.82 3.56 12.65
C SER A 2 6.28 2.34 11.85
N TYR A 3 5.77 1.14 12.16
CA TYR A 3 6.17 -0.09 11.46
C TYR A 3 5.57 -0.17 10.05
N VAL A 4 4.27 0.14 9.90
CA VAL A 4 3.58 0.12 8.62
C VAL A 4 4.19 1.13 7.64
N SER A 5 4.49 2.34 8.12
CA SER A 5 5.16 3.35 7.29
C SER A 5 6.58 2.92 6.90
N PHE A 6 7.33 2.24 7.78
CA PHE A 6 8.62 1.65 7.42
C PHE A 6 8.48 0.60 6.31
N VAL A 7 7.53 -0.31 6.40
CA VAL A 7 7.29 -1.32 5.36
C VAL A 7 6.92 -0.67 4.04
N PHE A 8 6.09 0.39 4.05
CA PHE A 8 5.74 1.12 2.84
C PHE A 8 6.93 1.78 2.17
N ARG A 9 7.83 2.37 2.96
CA ARG A 9 9.08 2.93 2.43
C ARG A 9 10.02 1.84 1.90
N SER A 10 10.18 0.75 2.64
CA SER A 10 11.14 -0.30 2.29
C SER A 10 10.70 -1.15 1.11
N HIS A 11 9.40 -1.44 0.98
CA HIS A 11 8.90 -2.34 -0.06
C HIS A 11 8.43 -1.59 -1.32
N PHE A 12 7.78 -0.44 -1.16
CA PHE A 12 7.25 0.34 -2.29
C PHE A 12 8.12 1.56 -2.65
N GLY A 13 9.18 1.84 -1.89
CA GLY A 13 10.05 2.99 -2.14
C GLY A 13 9.36 4.34 -1.89
N MET A 14 8.27 4.38 -1.11
CA MET A 14 7.56 5.62 -0.81
C MET A 14 8.43 6.62 -0.04
N SER A 15 8.17 7.91 -0.24
CA SER A 15 8.69 8.97 0.64
C SER A 15 8.13 8.81 2.05
N ALA A 16 8.81 9.42 3.04
CA ALA A 16 8.35 9.37 4.43
C ALA A 16 6.94 9.95 4.59
N GLU A 17 6.68 11.09 3.95
CA GLU A 17 5.38 11.77 3.98
C GLU A 17 4.27 10.89 3.40
N ARG A 18 4.51 10.30 2.21
CA ARG A 18 3.51 9.44 1.55
C ARG A 18 3.22 8.16 2.32
N ALA A 19 4.27 7.56 2.90
CA ALA A 19 4.11 6.38 3.74
C ALA A 19 3.33 6.70 5.02
N GLU A 20 3.53 7.88 5.59
CA GLU A 20 2.80 8.34 6.77
C GLU A 20 1.32 8.61 6.45
N GLU A 21 1.02 9.31 5.33
CA GLU A 21 -0.35 9.49 4.84
C GLU A 21 -1.09 8.16 4.68
N ARG A 22 -0.46 7.19 4.02
CA ARG A 22 -1.07 5.88 3.77
C ARG A 22 -1.27 5.09 5.04
N MET A 23 -0.31 5.18 5.96
CA MET A 23 -0.45 4.57 7.27
C MET A 23 -1.60 5.20 8.06
N LEU A 24 -1.75 6.53 8.02
CA LEU A 24 -2.87 7.22 8.68
C LEU A 24 -4.21 6.80 8.09
N ALA A 25 -4.30 6.63 6.77
CA ALA A 25 -5.49 6.08 6.12
C ALA A 25 -5.80 4.65 6.61
N VAL A 26 -4.80 3.78 6.76
CA VAL A 26 -5.02 2.45 7.38
C VAL A 26 -5.52 2.58 8.82
N HIS A 27 -4.99 3.53 9.58
CA HIS A 27 -5.38 3.73 10.98
C HIS A 27 -6.81 4.25 11.13
N ASN A 28 -7.21 5.21 10.29
CA ASN A 28 -8.51 5.88 10.39
C ASN A 28 -9.61 5.12 9.63
N ASP A 29 -9.31 4.67 8.41
CA ASP A 29 -10.27 4.08 7.47
C ASP A 29 -10.19 2.55 7.43
N GLY A 30 -9.23 1.96 8.14
CA GLY A 30 -9.00 0.50 8.20
C GLY A 30 -8.31 -0.09 6.96
N SER A 31 -8.13 0.67 5.88
CA SER A 31 -7.41 0.21 4.68
C SER A 31 -6.88 1.37 3.85
N ALA A 32 -5.87 1.11 3.01
CA ALA A 32 -5.32 2.11 2.09
C ALA A 32 -4.80 1.45 0.80
N VAL A 33 -4.86 2.18 -0.31
CA VAL A 33 -4.24 1.78 -1.59
C VAL A 33 -2.76 2.16 -1.58
N VAL A 34 -1.90 1.15 -1.63
CA VAL A 34 -0.43 1.31 -1.53
C VAL A 34 0.29 1.22 -2.88
N ALA A 35 -0.26 0.47 -3.84
CA ALA A 35 0.31 0.36 -5.18
C ALA A 35 -0.79 0.04 -6.20
N GLN A 36 -0.60 0.51 -7.43
CA GLN A 36 -1.39 0.11 -8.58
C GLN A 36 -0.43 -0.58 -9.56
N ALA A 37 -0.67 -1.87 -9.81
CA ALA A 37 0.20 -2.69 -10.65
C ALA A 37 -0.63 -3.72 -11.43
N GLY A 38 -0.02 -4.33 -12.45
CA GLY A 38 -0.60 -5.48 -13.14
C GLY A 38 -0.85 -6.64 -12.19
N ARG A 39 -1.73 -7.58 -12.59
CA ARG A 39 -2.20 -8.67 -11.70
C ARG A 39 -1.06 -9.44 -11.03
N GLU A 40 -0.06 -9.85 -11.82
CA GLU A 40 1.10 -10.62 -11.31
C GLU A 40 1.91 -9.83 -10.27
N ALA A 41 2.24 -8.57 -10.56
CA ALA A 41 2.98 -7.73 -9.63
C ALA A 41 2.16 -7.42 -8.36
N ALA A 42 0.85 -7.20 -8.49
CA ALA A 42 -0.04 -6.98 -7.35
C ALA A 42 -0.10 -8.22 -6.43
N GLU A 43 -0.15 -9.43 -7.00
CA GLU A 43 -0.10 -10.68 -6.23
C GLU A 43 1.24 -10.83 -5.48
N MET A 44 2.35 -10.48 -6.11
CA MET A 44 3.67 -10.46 -5.44
C MET A 44 3.70 -9.50 -4.25
N HIS A 45 3.14 -8.29 -4.40
CA HIS A 45 3.06 -7.33 -3.30
C HIS A 45 2.21 -7.84 -2.14
N VAL A 46 1.09 -8.50 -2.42
CA VAL A 46 0.24 -9.10 -1.37
C VAL A 46 1.01 -10.17 -0.60
N GLN A 47 1.71 -11.06 -1.29
CA GLN A 47 2.52 -12.10 -0.64
C GLN A 47 3.64 -11.49 0.22
N ALA A 48 4.33 -10.47 -0.28
CA ALA A 48 5.36 -9.77 0.48
C ALA A 48 4.79 -9.10 1.74
N LEU A 49 3.64 -8.42 1.63
CA LEU A 49 2.96 -7.79 2.76
C LEU A 49 2.54 -8.81 3.82
N HIS A 50 2.02 -9.97 3.43
CA HIS A 50 1.75 -11.06 4.36
C HIS A 50 3.02 -11.56 5.07
N GLY A 51 4.16 -11.60 4.37
CA GLY A 51 5.46 -11.90 4.96
C GLY A 51 5.91 -10.88 6.01
N TYR A 52 5.51 -9.61 5.88
CA TYR A 52 5.71 -8.57 6.89
C TYR A 52 4.65 -8.60 8.01
N GLY A 53 3.73 -9.58 8.00
CA GLY A 53 2.60 -9.64 8.95
C GLY A 53 1.49 -8.62 8.69
N LEU A 54 1.50 -7.97 7.52
CA LEU A 54 0.46 -7.02 7.11
C LEU A 54 -0.55 -7.74 6.23
N TRP A 55 -1.83 -7.69 6.59
CA TRP A 55 -2.88 -8.24 5.74
C TRP A 55 -3.13 -7.33 4.54
N ALA A 56 -3.14 -7.89 3.33
CA ALA A 56 -3.34 -7.16 2.09
C ALA A 56 -4.23 -7.94 1.12
N THR A 57 -4.91 -7.20 0.24
CA THR A 57 -5.81 -7.76 -0.78
C THR A 57 -5.63 -7.03 -2.10
N VAL A 58 -5.69 -7.75 -3.23
CA VAL A 58 -5.78 -7.13 -4.57
C VAL A 58 -7.23 -6.77 -4.85
N ARG A 59 -7.46 -5.58 -5.41
CA ARG A 59 -8.78 -5.12 -5.86
C ARG A 59 -8.67 -4.74 -7.34
N ALA A 60 -9.71 -5.05 -8.12
CA ALA A 60 -9.78 -4.57 -9.50
C ALA A 60 -9.86 -3.03 -9.47
N GLY A 61 -8.90 -2.36 -10.10
CA GLY A 61 -8.92 -0.91 -10.25
C GLY A 61 -10.09 -0.53 -11.15
N ASN A 62 -11.11 0.13 -10.60
CA ASN A 62 -12.07 0.83 -11.43
C ASN A 62 -11.35 2.05 -12.02
N ALA A 63 -11.55 2.35 -13.31
CA ALA A 63 -10.84 3.39 -14.06
C ALA A 63 -11.03 4.84 -13.54
N GLY A 64 -11.64 5.02 -12.36
CA GLY A 64 -11.83 6.30 -11.68
C GLY A 64 -10.98 6.53 -10.42
N ASP A 65 -10.22 5.55 -9.93
CA ASP A 65 -9.31 5.72 -8.77
C ASP A 65 -7.91 6.17 -9.23
N SER A 66 -7.85 7.27 -9.98
CA SER A 66 -6.59 7.96 -10.28
C SER A 66 -6.17 8.77 -9.07
N GLY A 67 -5.76 8.08 -7.99
CA GLY A 67 -5.15 8.69 -6.83
C GLY A 67 -3.83 9.35 -7.24
N ALA A 68 -3.86 10.66 -7.42
CA ALA A 68 -2.70 11.51 -7.68
C ALA A 68 -1.53 11.12 -6.76
N GLY A 69 -0.39 10.86 -7.39
CA GLY A 69 0.86 10.45 -6.77
C GLY A 69 2.00 10.64 -7.75
N ALA A 70 2.20 11.89 -8.16
CA ALA A 70 3.44 12.44 -8.69
C ALA A 70 3.78 13.67 -7.85
#